data_AF-A0A1D2A9I9-F1
#
_entry.id   AF-A0A1D2A9I9-F1
#
_cell.length_a   1.000
_cell.length_b   1.000
_cell.length_c   1.000
_cell.angle_alpha   90.00
_cell.angle_beta   90.00
_cell.angle_gamma   90.00
#
_symmetry.space_group_name_H-M   'P 1'
#
loop_
_entity.id
_entity.type
_entity.pdbx_description
1 polymer ?
#
loop_
_entity_poly.entity_id
_entity_poly.type
_entity_poly.pdbx_seq_one_letter_code
_entity_poly.pdbx_strand_id
1 'polypeptide(L)'
;MSRLRSVTTTLVQTLSRLGGSTPTPHSNLSRMRGCRTFMEDQSFTGNPLVRGLRRGATLETALRSPGARFLPVSERRVGVDPDGGLAWLTPGSLAGAGLRLDPGAEHLAAQGEIKLPLYTLGLDREAWHFAVDVSSLGPEAPALPRLAEVRSLMPLLPTDQLAIAGQAVALAQWHAAHAFCPRCGAPTRSAEGGARRQCQGDAAHRLYPRTDPVVIMLVESADGSAALVGRPLNYRAGNMLTCLSGFVDQGESIEEAVLREVAEEAGLKLARVEILGSQPWPIGVLLGKGAAYLLVM
;
A
#
# COMPACT_ATOMS: atom_id res chain seq x y z
N MET A 1 17.55 -25.98 11.80
CA MET A 1 18.08 -24.91 10.93
C MET A 1 17.78 -23.58 11.59
N SER A 2 18.79 -22.97 12.20
CA SER A 2 18.71 -21.76 13.03
C SER A 2 18.32 -20.53 12.20
N ARG A 3 17.16 -19.93 12.47
CA ARG A 3 16.78 -18.63 11.89
C ARG A 3 17.43 -17.49 12.68
N LEU A 4 17.87 -16.48 11.94
CA LEU A 4 18.55 -15.28 12.39
C LEU A 4 17.69 -14.52 13.42
N ARG A 5 18.21 -14.30 14.64
CA ARG A 5 17.64 -13.32 15.59
C ARG A 5 17.67 -11.95 14.90
N SER A 6 16.52 -11.43 14.48
CA SER A 6 16.44 -10.26 13.58
C SER A 6 16.07 -8.95 14.28
N VAL A 7 15.75 -9.00 15.57
CA VAL A 7 15.30 -7.86 16.38
C VAL A 7 16.00 -7.87 17.75
N THR A 8 16.37 -6.69 18.25
CA THR A 8 16.71 -6.49 19.67
C THR A 8 15.51 -5.84 20.35
N THR A 9 14.97 -6.48 21.40
CA THR A 9 13.81 -6.00 22.16
C THR A 9 14.27 -5.26 23.42
N THR A 10 13.65 -4.12 23.71
CA THR A 10 13.87 -3.35 24.94
C THR A 10 12.53 -2.94 25.53
N LEU A 11 12.35 -3.13 26.84
CA LEU A 11 11.21 -2.58 27.56
C LEU A 11 11.44 -1.08 27.77
N VAL A 12 10.51 -0.24 27.31
CA VAL A 12 10.57 1.20 27.56
C VAL A 12 9.51 1.54 28.60
N GLN A 13 9.93 2.13 29.73
CA GLN A 13 9.02 2.65 30.73
C GLN A 13 8.28 3.86 30.18
N THR A 14 6.95 3.85 30.28
CA THR A 14 6.13 4.98 29.88
C THR A 14 6.35 6.09 30.91
N LEU A 15 6.93 7.23 30.50
CA LEU A 15 7.10 8.39 31.39
C LEU A 15 5.74 9.00 31.70
N SER A 16 5.15 8.59 32.81
CA SER A 16 4.00 9.28 33.41
C SER A 16 4.45 10.64 33.97
N ARG A 17 4.30 11.70 33.18
CA ARG A 17 4.32 13.09 33.66
C ARG A 17 3.13 13.89 33.11
N LEU A 18 1.94 13.60 33.64
CA LEU A 18 0.92 14.60 33.94
C LEU A 18 0.38 14.24 35.33
N GLY A 19 0.42 15.21 36.24
CA GLY A 19 0.39 14.98 37.70
C GLY A 19 -0.85 14.29 38.27
N GLY A 20 -0.62 13.62 39.40
CA GLY A 20 -1.55 13.56 40.54
C GLY A 20 -2.81 12.71 40.40
N SER A 21 -2.68 11.40 40.60
CA SER A 21 -3.50 10.53 41.47
C SER A 21 -3.37 9.07 41.01
N THR A 22 -3.21 8.16 41.96
CA THR A 22 -3.10 6.71 41.75
C THR A 22 -4.35 6.16 41.03
N PRO A 23 -4.23 5.53 39.85
CA PRO A 23 -5.36 4.88 39.21
C PRO A 23 -5.60 3.50 39.82
N THR A 24 -6.88 3.19 40.05
CA THR A 24 -7.37 1.83 40.34
C THR A 24 -7.36 0.98 39.05
N PRO A 25 -7.35 -0.37 39.14
CA PRO A 25 -6.96 -1.26 38.03
C PRO A 25 -7.96 -1.36 36.84
N HIS A 26 -8.94 -0.47 36.71
CA HIS A 26 -10.05 -0.67 35.77
C HIS A 26 -10.48 0.55 34.94
N SER A 27 -9.77 1.69 34.93
CA SER A 27 -10.36 2.95 34.40
C SER A 27 -9.84 3.52 33.06
N ASN A 28 -8.89 2.91 32.34
CA ASN A 28 -8.32 3.57 31.14
C ASN A 28 -8.98 3.22 29.79
N LEU A 29 -10.00 2.35 29.76
CA LEU A 29 -10.78 2.06 28.54
C LEU A 29 -11.73 3.20 28.11
N SER A 30 -11.77 4.31 28.84
CA SER A 30 -12.70 5.42 28.59
C SER A 30 -12.16 6.54 27.67
N ARG A 31 -10.92 6.42 27.15
CA ARG A 31 -10.35 7.38 26.18
C ARG A 31 -10.47 6.98 24.70
N MET A 32 -11.06 5.82 24.37
CA MET A 32 -11.37 5.45 22.99
C MET A 32 -12.73 5.99 22.51
N ARG A 33 -13.10 7.23 22.88
CA ARG A 33 -14.07 8.01 22.09
C ARG A 33 -13.37 8.46 20.81
N GLY A 34 -13.28 7.56 19.83
CA GLY A 34 -12.70 7.86 18.53
C GLY A 34 -12.13 6.68 17.73
N CYS A 35 -12.67 5.46 17.82
CA CYS A 35 -12.29 4.37 16.90
C CYS A 35 -12.39 4.82 15.42
N ARG A 36 -13.33 5.73 15.12
CA ARG A 36 -13.46 6.38 13.81
C ARG A 36 -12.26 7.30 13.47
N THR A 37 -11.83 8.13 14.43
CA THR A 37 -10.69 9.05 14.29
C THR A 37 -9.36 8.30 14.11
N PHE A 38 -9.17 7.16 14.79
CA PHE A 38 -7.98 6.34 14.61
C PHE A 38 -7.82 5.80 13.18
N MET A 39 -8.92 5.56 12.46
CA MET A 39 -8.89 5.06 11.07
C MET A 39 -8.79 6.18 10.02
N GLU A 40 -9.32 7.38 10.31
CA GLU A 40 -9.41 8.50 9.36
C GLU A 40 -8.05 9.19 9.10
N ASP A 41 -7.10 9.10 10.05
CA ASP A 41 -5.79 9.77 9.97
C ASP A 41 -4.61 8.85 9.58
N GLN A 42 -4.88 7.59 9.21
CA GLN A 42 -3.82 6.66 8.83
C GLN A 42 -3.35 6.86 7.39
N SER A 43 -2.03 6.82 7.17
CA SER A 43 -1.49 6.82 5.80
C SER A 43 -2.10 5.67 5.00
N PHE A 44 -2.38 5.93 3.73
CA PHE A 44 -2.94 4.96 2.78
C PHE A 44 -4.38 4.48 3.06
N THR A 45 -5.11 5.10 3.99
CA THR A 45 -6.56 4.88 4.18
C THR A 45 -7.39 6.01 3.55
N GLY A 46 -8.71 5.84 3.46
CA GLY A 46 -9.60 6.90 2.98
C GLY A 46 -9.57 7.14 1.46
N ASN A 47 -9.20 6.13 0.66
CA ASN A 47 -9.21 6.26 -0.80
C ASN A 47 -10.62 6.63 -1.30
N PRO A 48 -10.80 7.79 -1.97
CA PRO A 48 -12.12 8.30 -2.34
C PRO A 48 -12.66 7.66 -3.62
N LEU A 49 -11.83 6.92 -4.37
CA LEU A 49 -12.18 6.38 -5.66
C LEU A 49 -13.09 5.16 -5.53
N VAL A 50 -14.20 5.16 -6.26
CA VAL A 50 -15.04 3.97 -6.44
C VAL A 50 -14.30 3.01 -7.38
N ARG A 51 -13.77 1.92 -6.80
CA ARG A 51 -12.88 0.99 -7.51
C ARG A 51 -13.61 0.05 -8.47
N GLY A 52 -12.89 -0.31 -9.52
CA GLY A 52 -13.32 -1.23 -10.57
C GLY A 52 -14.16 -0.53 -11.64
N LEU A 53 -14.14 -1.09 -12.86
CA LEU A 53 -15.01 -0.69 -13.96
C LEU A 53 -16.45 -1.19 -13.67
N ARG A 54 -17.13 -0.56 -12.71
CA ARG A 54 -18.53 -0.88 -12.33
C ARG A 54 -19.52 -0.08 -13.20
N ARG A 55 -20.82 -0.42 -13.12
CA ARG A 55 -21.95 0.26 -13.80
C ARG A 55 -21.98 0.18 -15.33
N GLY A 56 -21.49 -0.92 -15.91
CA GLY A 56 -21.54 -1.14 -17.36
C GLY A 56 -20.53 -0.29 -18.16
N ALA A 57 -19.67 0.47 -17.48
CA ALA A 57 -18.56 1.17 -18.12
C ALA A 57 -17.52 0.15 -18.61
N THR A 58 -17.12 0.28 -19.88
CA THR A 58 -15.93 -0.38 -20.42
C THR A 58 -14.71 0.50 -20.21
N LEU A 59 -13.50 -0.10 -20.30
CA LEU A 59 -12.26 0.67 -20.29
C LEU A 59 -12.28 1.78 -21.34
N GLU A 60 -12.77 1.48 -22.55
CA GLU A 60 -12.90 2.45 -23.62
C GLU A 60 -13.77 3.65 -23.21
N THR A 61 -14.95 3.41 -22.66
CA THR A 61 -15.83 4.51 -22.21
C THR A 61 -15.20 5.33 -21.08
N ALA A 62 -14.44 4.67 -20.19
CA ALA A 62 -13.76 5.33 -19.10
C ALA A 62 -12.60 6.23 -19.59
N LEU A 63 -11.79 5.73 -20.52
CA LEU A 63 -10.66 6.48 -21.12
C LEU A 63 -11.13 7.67 -21.96
N ARG A 64 -12.31 7.57 -22.58
CA ARG A 64 -12.90 8.67 -23.36
C ARG A 64 -13.62 9.72 -22.51
N SER A 65 -13.75 9.52 -21.19
CA SER A 65 -14.39 10.51 -20.33
C SER A 65 -13.60 11.83 -20.38
N PRO A 66 -14.25 12.99 -20.60
CA PRO A 66 -13.58 14.29 -20.64
C PRO A 66 -12.79 14.61 -19.36
N GLY A 67 -13.23 14.06 -18.23
CA GLY A 67 -12.59 14.22 -16.92
C GLY A 67 -11.55 13.15 -16.58
N ALA A 68 -11.14 12.31 -17.53
CA ALA A 68 -10.14 11.27 -17.29
C ALA A 68 -8.81 11.86 -16.82
N ARG A 69 -8.21 11.25 -15.80
CA ARG A 69 -6.97 11.69 -15.17
C ARG A 69 -5.98 10.52 -15.09
N PHE A 70 -4.71 10.82 -15.35
CA PHE A 70 -3.66 9.82 -15.46
C PHE A 70 -2.50 10.19 -14.53
N LEU A 71 -2.24 9.35 -13.52
CA LEU A 71 -1.13 9.50 -12.59
C LEU A 71 0.08 8.73 -13.11
N PRO A 72 1.19 9.39 -13.45
CA PRO A 72 2.43 8.72 -13.79
C PRO A 72 2.97 7.95 -12.58
N VAL A 73 3.34 6.69 -12.79
CA VAL A 73 4.00 5.87 -11.78
C VAL A 73 5.24 5.22 -12.36
N SER A 74 6.28 5.10 -11.56
CA SER A 74 7.44 4.30 -11.91
C SER A 74 8.02 3.65 -10.66
N GLU A 75 8.13 2.33 -10.67
CA GLU A 75 8.53 1.53 -9.52
C GLU A 75 7.72 1.86 -8.24
N ARG A 76 8.32 2.61 -7.29
CA ARG A 76 7.72 3.07 -6.02
C ARG A 76 7.45 4.57 -6.00
N ARG A 77 7.44 5.21 -7.16
CA ARG A 77 7.31 6.65 -7.30
C ARG A 77 6.03 7.01 -8.03
N VAL A 78 5.48 8.16 -7.66
CA VAL A 78 4.29 8.76 -8.28
C VAL A 78 4.59 10.18 -8.71
N GLY A 79 3.89 10.65 -9.75
CA GLY A 79 3.94 12.04 -10.17
C GLY A 79 3.43 12.98 -9.08
N VAL A 80 4.22 14.00 -8.76
CA VAL A 80 3.86 15.05 -7.80
C VAL A 80 3.96 16.42 -8.46
N ASP A 81 3.05 17.31 -8.09
CA ASP A 81 3.04 18.68 -8.55
C ASP A 81 3.97 19.56 -7.66
N PRO A 82 4.28 20.80 -8.08
CA PRO A 82 5.11 21.71 -7.30
C PRO A 82 4.49 22.12 -5.95
N ASP A 83 3.17 22.06 -5.83
CA ASP A 83 2.42 22.46 -4.63
C ASP A 83 2.30 21.32 -3.60
N GLY A 84 2.86 20.15 -3.92
CA GLY A 84 2.94 19.01 -3.02
C GLY A 84 1.77 18.04 -3.11
N GLY A 85 0.92 18.13 -4.14
CA GLY A 85 -0.15 17.18 -4.46
C GLY A 85 0.26 16.12 -5.49
N LEU A 86 -0.66 15.20 -5.80
CA LEU A 86 -0.51 14.27 -6.93
C LEU A 86 -0.64 15.01 -8.28
N ALA A 87 0.35 14.85 -9.14
CA ALA A 87 0.32 15.43 -10.48
C ALA A 87 -0.45 14.53 -11.46
N TRP A 88 -1.66 14.96 -11.79
CA TRP A 88 -2.51 14.30 -12.76
C TRP A 88 -2.31 14.87 -14.16
N LEU A 89 -2.11 13.99 -15.14
CA LEU A 89 -2.19 14.33 -16.55
C LEU A 89 -3.65 14.26 -17.03
N THR A 90 -4.01 15.11 -17.97
CA THR A 90 -5.30 15.10 -18.68
C THR A 90 -5.08 14.54 -20.10
N PRO A 91 -6.14 14.19 -20.85
CA PRO A 91 -5.99 13.77 -22.24
C PRO A 91 -5.20 14.78 -23.10
N GLY A 92 -5.39 16.08 -22.84
CA GLY A 92 -4.65 17.14 -23.52
C GLY A 92 -3.17 17.18 -23.16
N SER A 93 -2.81 17.05 -21.88
CA SER A 93 -1.40 17.06 -21.47
C SER A 93 -0.67 15.76 -21.85
N LEU A 94 -1.36 14.62 -21.94
CA LEU A 94 -0.81 13.40 -22.53
C LEU A 94 -0.38 13.63 -23.98
N ALA A 95 -1.24 14.23 -24.81
CA ALA A 95 -0.91 14.52 -26.20
C ALA A 95 0.26 15.51 -26.33
N GLY A 96 0.32 16.54 -25.47
CA GLY A 96 1.45 17.47 -25.39
C GLY A 96 2.76 16.79 -24.96
N ALA A 97 2.66 15.73 -24.16
CA ALA A 97 3.75 14.83 -23.80
C ALA A 97 4.01 13.76 -24.88
N GLY A 98 3.43 13.82 -26.08
CA GLY A 98 3.63 12.79 -27.10
C GLY A 98 3.14 11.39 -26.71
N LEU A 99 2.31 11.29 -25.68
CA LEU A 99 1.65 10.07 -25.24
C LEU A 99 0.27 9.98 -25.88
N ARG A 100 -0.03 8.83 -26.49
CA ARG A 100 -1.29 8.60 -27.21
C ARG A 100 -2.14 7.57 -26.49
N LEU A 101 -3.40 7.93 -26.28
CA LEU A 101 -4.43 7.02 -25.81
C LEU A 101 -4.88 6.12 -26.97
N ASP A 102 -4.86 4.81 -26.75
CA ASP A 102 -5.65 3.85 -27.52
C ASP A 102 -6.79 3.37 -26.62
N PRO A 103 -8.03 3.85 -26.83
CA PRO A 103 -9.16 3.54 -25.95
C PRO A 103 -9.51 2.05 -25.86
N GLY A 104 -9.09 1.22 -26.82
CA GLY A 104 -9.27 -0.23 -26.77
C GLY A 104 -8.14 -0.96 -26.02
N ALA A 105 -7.09 -0.25 -25.63
CA ALA A 105 -5.87 -0.83 -25.10
C ALA A 105 -5.68 -0.55 -23.60
N GLU A 106 -5.11 -1.52 -22.89
CA GLU A 106 -4.68 -1.36 -21.50
C GLU A 106 -3.29 -0.71 -21.39
N HIS A 107 -2.95 0.19 -22.33
CA HIS A 107 -1.69 0.92 -22.35
C HIS A 107 -1.81 2.25 -23.11
N LEU A 108 -0.91 3.19 -22.81
CA LEU A 108 -0.63 4.34 -23.65
C LEU A 108 0.50 4.00 -24.63
N ALA A 109 0.47 4.58 -25.82
CA ALA A 109 1.58 4.50 -26.76
C ALA A 109 2.45 5.75 -26.68
N ALA A 110 3.77 5.58 -26.51
CA ALA A 110 4.77 6.63 -26.62
C ALA A 110 5.55 6.53 -27.95
N GLN A 111 6.50 7.43 -28.18
CA GLN A 111 7.39 7.36 -29.35
C GLN A 111 8.17 6.03 -29.38
N GLY A 112 8.47 5.52 -30.58
CA GLY A 112 9.20 4.26 -30.75
C GLY A 112 8.38 3.00 -30.44
N GLU A 113 7.05 3.07 -30.52
CA GLU A 113 6.12 1.96 -30.22
C GLU A 113 6.17 1.44 -28.77
N ILE A 114 6.74 2.23 -27.86
CA ILE A 114 6.77 1.91 -26.44
C ILE A 114 5.34 1.89 -25.90
N LYS A 115 4.96 0.78 -25.27
CA LYS A 115 3.66 0.59 -24.62
C LYS A 115 3.81 0.82 -23.12
N LEU A 116 3.11 1.82 -22.59
CA LEU A 116 3.09 2.18 -21.18
C LEU A 116 1.85 1.57 -20.53
N PRO A 117 1.98 0.52 -19.69
CA PRO A 117 0.84 -0.12 -19.04
C PRO A 117 -0.06 0.89 -18.31
N LEU A 118 -1.36 0.68 -18.39
CA LEU A 118 -2.37 1.52 -17.76
C LEU A 118 -3.26 0.70 -16.83
N TYR A 119 -3.52 1.24 -15.65
CA TYR A 119 -4.31 0.59 -14.60
C TYR A 119 -5.42 1.50 -14.10
N THR A 120 -6.64 0.99 -14.00
CA THR A 120 -7.81 1.73 -13.52
C THR A 120 -7.76 1.83 -11.99
N LEU A 121 -7.71 3.06 -11.47
CA LEU A 121 -7.73 3.31 -10.03
C LEU A 121 -9.16 3.41 -9.51
N GLY A 122 -10.04 4.06 -10.28
CA GLY A 122 -11.46 4.13 -10.00
C GLY A 122 -12.11 5.42 -10.51
N LEU A 123 -13.36 5.63 -10.10
CA LEU A 123 -14.17 6.80 -10.45
C LEU A 123 -14.34 7.68 -9.22
N ASP A 124 -14.07 8.98 -9.36
CA ASP A 124 -14.53 10.00 -8.41
C ASP A 124 -15.51 10.93 -9.11
N ARG A 125 -16.75 10.96 -8.61
CA ARG A 125 -17.90 11.63 -9.24
C ARG A 125 -18.05 11.21 -10.72
N GLU A 126 -17.50 11.98 -11.64
CA GLU A 126 -17.56 11.76 -13.09
C GLU A 126 -16.16 11.59 -13.73
N ALA A 127 -15.09 11.74 -12.95
CA ALA A 127 -13.71 11.67 -13.39
C ALA A 127 -13.11 10.28 -13.15
N TRP A 128 -12.77 9.59 -14.24
CA TRP A 128 -12.02 8.34 -14.17
C TRP A 128 -10.55 8.61 -13.88
N HIS A 129 -9.98 7.85 -12.95
CA HIS A 129 -8.59 7.96 -12.55
C HIS A 129 -7.84 6.69 -12.93
N PHE A 130 -6.68 6.87 -13.55
CA PHE A 130 -5.81 5.81 -14.02
C PHE A 130 -4.38 6.03 -13.50
N ALA A 131 -3.65 4.94 -13.29
CA ALA A 131 -2.20 4.96 -13.17
C ALA A 131 -1.59 4.58 -14.53
N VAL A 132 -0.49 5.24 -14.90
CA VAL A 132 0.26 4.95 -16.12
C VAL A 132 1.69 4.63 -15.72
N ASP A 133 2.12 3.40 -16.00
CA ASP A 133 3.46 2.96 -15.72
C ASP A 133 4.43 3.51 -16.77
N VAL A 134 5.20 4.51 -16.36
CA VAL A 134 6.18 5.22 -17.20
C VAL A 134 7.60 4.65 -17.06
N SER A 135 7.77 3.51 -16.40
CA SER A 135 9.10 2.94 -16.09
C SER A 135 9.91 2.55 -17.33
N SER A 136 9.25 2.32 -18.47
CA SER A 136 9.92 2.02 -19.74
C SER A 136 10.34 3.27 -20.53
N LEU A 137 10.07 4.47 -20.03
CA LEU A 137 10.54 5.71 -20.67
C LEU A 137 11.98 6.01 -20.26
N GLY A 138 12.81 6.36 -21.24
CA GLY A 138 14.20 6.78 -21.02
C GLY A 138 14.33 8.22 -20.51
N PRO A 139 15.55 8.72 -20.26
CA PRO A 139 15.78 10.09 -19.78
C PRO A 139 15.36 11.19 -20.76
N GLU A 140 15.23 10.87 -22.05
CA GLU A 140 14.68 11.76 -23.10
C GLU A 140 13.15 11.71 -23.18
N ALA A 141 12.50 11.13 -22.15
CA ALA A 141 11.07 11.10 -22.01
C ALA A 141 10.44 12.50 -22.12
N PRO A 142 9.15 12.57 -22.45
CA PRO A 142 8.41 13.83 -22.49
C PRO A 142 8.46 14.55 -21.14
N ALA A 143 8.08 15.83 -21.11
CA ALA A 143 7.93 16.62 -19.89
C ALA A 143 6.85 16.03 -18.97
N LEU A 144 7.20 14.97 -18.25
CA LEU A 144 6.39 14.33 -17.23
C LEU A 144 6.58 15.06 -15.89
N PRO A 145 5.57 14.99 -15.01
CA PRO A 145 5.71 15.46 -13.65
C PRO A 145 6.90 14.83 -12.94
N ARG A 146 7.47 15.56 -11.97
CA ARG A 146 8.51 15.03 -11.11
C ARG A 146 7.98 13.80 -10.37
N LEU A 147 8.75 12.71 -10.37
CA LEU A 147 8.42 11.50 -9.63
C LEU A 147 9.03 11.55 -8.23
N ALA A 148 8.22 11.31 -7.21
CA ALA A 148 8.65 11.22 -5.81
C ALA A 148 8.32 9.85 -5.21
N GLU A 149 9.18 9.37 -4.32
CA GLU A 149 9.00 8.06 -3.69
C GLU A 149 7.85 8.10 -2.67
N VAL A 150 6.93 7.15 -2.74
CA VAL A 150 5.65 7.20 -2.00
C VAL A 150 5.84 7.24 -0.47
N ARG A 151 6.82 6.53 0.09
CA ARG A 151 7.12 6.61 1.53
C ARG A 151 7.55 8.01 1.95
N SER A 152 8.33 8.71 1.12
CA SER A 152 8.75 10.09 1.39
C SER A 152 7.60 11.10 1.38
N LEU A 153 6.47 10.75 0.74
CA LEU A 153 5.28 11.59 0.67
C LEU A 153 4.33 11.42 1.87
N MET A 154 4.53 10.39 2.70
CA MET A 154 3.67 10.13 3.87
C MET A 154 3.47 11.33 4.80
N PRO A 155 4.47 12.17 5.11
CA PRO A 155 4.26 13.35 5.96
C PRO A 155 3.79 14.59 5.18
N LEU A 156 3.68 14.51 3.84
CA LEU A 156 3.43 15.67 2.96
C LEU A 156 2.03 15.63 2.35
N LEU A 157 1.56 14.44 1.98
CA LEU A 157 0.28 14.25 1.33
C LEU A 157 -0.84 13.95 2.33
N PRO A 158 -2.07 14.46 2.07
CA PRO A 158 -3.28 13.99 2.74
C PRO A 158 -3.49 12.47 2.59
N THR A 159 -4.20 11.86 3.54
CA THR A 159 -4.39 10.40 3.62
C THR A 159 -5.10 9.82 2.39
N ASP A 160 -6.09 10.55 1.85
CA ASP A 160 -6.84 10.17 0.65
C ASP A 160 -5.95 10.11 -0.60
N GLN A 161 -5.08 11.10 -0.80
CA GLN A 161 -4.10 11.13 -1.88
C GLN A 161 -3.03 10.05 -1.70
N LEU A 162 -2.55 9.82 -0.46
CA LEU A 162 -1.66 8.70 -0.17
C LEU A 162 -2.32 7.37 -0.53
N ALA A 163 -3.59 7.18 -0.22
CA ALA A 163 -4.30 5.95 -0.52
C ALA A 163 -4.47 5.71 -2.02
N ILE A 164 -4.58 6.77 -2.83
CA ILE A 164 -4.55 6.67 -4.30
C ILE A 164 -3.13 6.32 -4.79
N ALA A 165 -2.12 7.04 -4.32
CA ALA A 165 -0.71 6.81 -4.69
C ALA A 165 -0.26 5.38 -4.35
N GLY A 166 -0.65 4.92 -3.16
CA GLY A 166 -0.41 3.58 -2.67
C GLY A 166 -1.06 2.51 -3.53
N GLN A 167 -2.33 2.68 -3.91
CA GLN A 167 -3.01 1.79 -4.85
C GLN A 167 -2.28 1.73 -6.20
N ALA A 168 -1.89 2.88 -6.74
CA ALA A 168 -1.24 3.00 -8.04
C ALA A 168 0.12 2.27 -8.06
N VAL A 169 0.96 2.49 -7.05
CA VAL A 169 2.25 1.79 -6.91
C VAL A 169 2.05 0.30 -6.70
N ALA A 170 1.14 -0.12 -5.83
CA ALA A 170 0.90 -1.53 -5.56
C ALA A 170 0.46 -2.30 -6.82
N LEU A 171 -0.41 -1.72 -7.65
CA LEU A 171 -0.82 -2.31 -8.92
C LEU A 171 0.34 -2.40 -9.91
N ALA A 172 1.10 -1.30 -10.10
CA ALA A 172 2.23 -1.29 -11.02
C ALA A 172 3.29 -2.35 -10.65
N GLN A 173 3.65 -2.43 -9.35
CA GLN A 173 4.58 -3.43 -8.86
C GLN A 173 4.08 -4.85 -9.04
N TRP A 174 2.79 -5.10 -8.75
CA TRP A 174 2.20 -6.41 -8.96
C TRP A 174 2.26 -6.82 -10.44
N HIS A 175 1.90 -5.91 -11.34
CA HIS A 175 1.96 -6.17 -12.78
C HIS A 175 3.38 -6.47 -13.26
N ALA A 176 4.37 -5.73 -12.78
CA ALA A 176 5.78 -5.96 -13.11
C ALA A 176 6.26 -7.35 -12.63
N ALA A 177 5.85 -7.77 -11.43
CA ALA A 177 6.26 -9.06 -10.85
C ALA A 177 5.56 -10.29 -11.45
N HIS A 178 4.43 -10.10 -12.16
CA HIS A 178 3.58 -11.20 -12.63
C HIS A 178 3.50 -11.29 -14.17
N ALA A 179 4.58 -10.94 -14.87
CA ALA A 179 4.66 -11.02 -16.33
C ALA A 179 4.46 -12.44 -16.89
N PHE A 180 4.72 -13.47 -16.07
CA PHE A 180 4.59 -14.88 -16.44
C PHE A 180 3.65 -15.64 -15.48
N CYS A 181 3.03 -16.70 -15.97
CA CYS A 181 2.07 -17.50 -15.25
C CYS A 181 2.79 -18.45 -14.27
N PRO A 182 2.47 -18.43 -12.96
CA PRO A 182 3.13 -19.31 -12.00
C PRO A 182 2.75 -20.79 -12.16
N ARG A 183 1.67 -21.11 -12.90
CA ARG A 183 1.23 -22.50 -13.16
C ARG A 183 1.95 -23.14 -14.35
N CYS A 184 2.16 -22.40 -15.43
CA CYS A 184 2.62 -22.97 -16.72
C CYS A 184 3.80 -22.24 -17.36
N GLY A 185 4.30 -21.14 -16.76
CA GLY A 185 5.41 -20.36 -17.31
C GLY A 185 5.08 -19.49 -18.52
N ALA A 186 3.90 -19.64 -19.14
CA ALA A 186 3.49 -18.80 -20.27
C ALA A 186 3.36 -17.32 -19.89
N PRO A 187 3.55 -16.38 -20.83
CA PRO A 187 3.29 -14.98 -20.57
C PRO A 187 1.84 -14.73 -20.11
N THR A 188 1.66 -13.68 -19.33
CA THR A 188 0.34 -13.18 -18.95
C THR A 188 0.13 -11.80 -19.53
N ARG A 189 -1.11 -11.43 -19.79
CA ARG A 189 -1.48 -10.07 -20.21
C ARG A 189 -2.34 -9.39 -19.14
N SER A 190 -2.28 -8.06 -19.07
CA SER A 190 -3.23 -7.28 -18.29
C SER A 190 -4.66 -7.50 -18.80
N ALA A 191 -5.65 -7.49 -17.90
CA ALA A 191 -7.06 -7.54 -18.25
C ALA A 191 -7.91 -6.76 -17.23
N GLU A 192 -9.10 -6.34 -17.68
CA GLU A 192 -10.09 -5.58 -16.88
C GLU A 192 -9.52 -4.26 -16.37
N GLY A 193 -8.79 -3.56 -17.24
CA GLY A 193 -8.17 -2.28 -16.91
C GLY A 193 -7.13 -2.42 -15.81
N GLY A 194 -6.35 -3.50 -15.79
CA GLY A 194 -5.32 -3.76 -14.79
C GLY A 194 -5.81 -4.34 -13.46
N ALA A 195 -7.09 -4.69 -13.34
CA ALA A 195 -7.59 -5.34 -12.12
C ALA A 195 -7.06 -6.78 -11.96
N ARG A 196 -6.67 -7.42 -13.06
CA ARG A 196 -6.13 -8.79 -13.07
C ARG A 196 -5.16 -9.01 -14.23
N ARG A 197 -4.56 -10.20 -14.26
CA ARG A 197 -3.78 -10.71 -15.38
C ARG A 197 -4.37 -12.02 -15.87
N GLN A 198 -4.39 -12.19 -17.17
CA GLN A 198 -4.88 -13.38 -17.86
C GLN A 198 -3.70 -14.16 -18.40
N CYS A 199 -3.59 -15.43 -18.02
CA CYS A 199 -2.62 -16.35 -18.61
C CYS A 199 -2.92 -16.52 -20.12
N GLN A 200 -1.87 -16.50 -20.95
CA GLN A 200 -2.00 -16.73 -22.39
C GLN A 200 -1.88 -18.20 -22.79
N GLY A 201 -1.26 -19.05 -21.94
CA GLY A 201 -1.19 -20.50 -22.16
C GLY A 201 -2.38 -21.30 -21.61
N ASP A 202 -3.15 -20.71 -20.69
CA ASP A 202 -4.34 -21.30 -20.09
C ASP A 202 -5.40 -20.21 -19.86
N ALA A 203 -6.42 -20.18 -20.71
CA ALA A 203 -7.48 -19.17 -20.65
C ALA A 203 -8.32 -19.24 -19.35
N ALA A 204 -8.34 -20.39 -18.67
CA ALA A 204 -9.07 -20.53 -17.41
C ALA A 204 -8.30 -19.93 -16.22
N HIS A 205 -6.97 -19.81 -16.31
CA HIS A 205 -6.16 -19.33 -15.21
C HIS A 205 -6.04 -17.80 -15.18
N ARG A 206 -6.60 -17.20 -14.13
CA ARG A 206 -6.61 -15.76 -13.86
C ARG A 206 -5.76 -15.49 -12.62
N LEU A 207 -4.96 -14.43 -12.68
CA LEU A 207 -4.13 -13.98 -11.58
C LEU A 207 -4.69 -12.67 -11.04
N TYR A 208 -4.77 -12.55 -9.73
CA TYR A 208 -5.25 -11.35 -9.04
C TYR A 208 -4.13 -10.76 -8.17
N PRO A 209 -4.15 -9.44 -7.90
CA PRO A 209 -3.26 -8.82 -6.94
C PRO A 209 -3.27 -9.56 -5.60
N ARG A 210 -2.09 -9.89 -5.09
CA ARG A 210 -1.92 -10.54 -3.79
C ARG A 210 -1.92 -9.49 -2.68
N THR A 211 -2.55 -9.86 -1.58
CA THR A 211 -2.47 -9.17 -0.29
C THR A 211 -1.81 -10.08 0.72
N ASP A 212 -0.74 -9.61 1.34
CA ASP A 212 -0.04 -10.33 2.39
C ASP A 212 -0.39 -9.70 3.76
N PRO A 213 -1.17 -10.37 4.61
CA PRO A 213 -1.54 -9.86 5.92
C PRO A 213 -0.35 -9.85 6.88
N VAL A 214 -0.20 -8.74 7.61
CA VAL A 214 0.84 -8.49 8.60
C VAL A 214 0.18 -7.96 9.87
N VAL A 215 0.60 -8.48 11.01
CA VAL A 215 0.25 -7.96 12.33
C VAL A 215 1.32 -6.99 12.79
N ILE A 216 0.93 -5.88 13.43
CA ILE A 216 1.80 -5.03 14.24
C ILE A 216 1.12 -4.79 15.57
N MET A 217 1.85 -4.97 16.67
CA MET A 217 1.25 -5.03 17.99
C MET A 217 2.03 -4.24 19.03
N LEU A 218 1.32 -3.37 19.76
CA LEU A 218 1.83 -2.72 20.94
C LEU A 218 1.57 -3.62 22.16
N VAL A 219 2.62 -4.22 22.70
CA VAL A 219 2.49 -5.09 23.89
C VAL A 219 2.74 -4.26 25.15
N GLU A 220 1.69 -4.09 25.94
CA GLU A 220 1.75 -3.38 27.24
C GLU A 220 2.06 -4.36 28.38
N SER A 221 2.73 -3.85 29.43
CA SER A 221 2.91 -4.59 30.68
C SER A 221 1.57 -4.79 31.38
N ALA A 222 1.48 -5.81 32.24
CA ALA A 222 0.23 -6.15 32.93
C ALA A 222 -0.34 -5.02 33.82
N ASP A 223 0.52 -4.11 34.29
CA ASP A 223 0.15 -2.93 35.06
C ASP A 223 -0.03 -1.66 34.20
N GLY A 224 0.14 -1.76 32.88
CA GLY A 224 0.04 -0.65 31.93
C GLY A 224 1.13 0.42 32.06
N SER A 225 2.21 0.14 32.80
CA SER A 225 3.27 1.11 33.09
C SER A 225 4.39 1.16 32.04
N ALA A 226 4.46 0.15 31.16
CA ALA A 226 5.49 0.02 30.14
C ALA A 226 4.95 -0.64 28.87
N ALA A 227 5.67 -0.45 27.76
CA ALA A 227 5.42 -1.15 26.51
C ALA A 227 6.69 -1.80 25.97
N LEU A 228 6.52 -2.93 25.30
CA LEU A 228 7.57 -3.63 24.58
C LEU A 228 7.76 -2.99 23.21
N VAL A 229 9.00 -2.63 22.90
CA VAL A 229 9.40 -2.17 21.57
C VAL A 229 10.66 -2.89 21.12
N GLY A 230 10.79 -3.06 19.82
CA GLY A 230 11.94 -3.66 19.17
C GLY A 230 12.70 -2.68 18.29
N ARG A 231 13.88 -3.10 17.87
CA ARG A 231 14.65 -2.46 16.80
C ARG A 231 15.06 -3.50 15.75
N PRO A 232 14.71 -3.30 14.47
CA PRO A 232 15.20 -4.15 13.40
C PRO A 232 16.72 -4.02 13.26
N LEU A 233 17.43 -5.13 13.08
CA LEU A 233 18.90 -5.14 12.94
C LEU A 233 19.42 -4.27 11.78
N ASN A 234 18.60 -4.04 10.76
CA ASN A 234 18.97 -3.33 9.53
C ASN A 234 19.00 -1.80 9.75
N TYR A 235 18.43 -1.31 10.85
CA TYR A 235 18.31 0.11 11.18
C TYR A 235 19.32 0.57 12.24
N ARG A 236 20.49 -0.09 12.33
CA ARG A 236 21.55 0.18 13.31
C ARG A 236 22.07 1.63 13.33
N ALA A 237 21.86 2.41 12.26
CA ALA A 237 22.24 3.83 12.20
C ALA A 237 21.18 4.79 12.79
N GLY A 238 20.01 4.29 13.21
CA GLY A 238 18.92 5.11 13.75
C GLY A 238 18.45 4.67 15.14
N ASN A 239 17.99 5.63 15.95
CA ASN A 239 17.40 5.39 17.27
C ASN A 239 15.93 4.93 17.23
N MET A 240 15.43 4.51 16.06
CA MET A 240 14.03 4.13 15.91
C MET A 240 13.73 2.87 16.73
N LEU A 241 12.71 2.98 17.57
CA LEU A 241 12.06 1.86 18.25
C LEU A 241 10.68 1.72 17.63
N THR A 242 10.23 0.49 17.46
CA THR A 242 8.94 0.20 16.81
C THR A 242 8.29 -1.01 17.48
N CYS A 243 6.99 -1.17 17.27
CA CYS A 243 6.24 -2.34 17.73
C CYS A 243 6.78 -3.62 17.08
N LEU A 244 6.49 -4.75 17.71
CA LEU A 244 6.71 -6.04 17.05
C LEU A 244 5.74 -6.17 15.86
N SER A 245 6.16 -6.88 14.83
CA SER A 245 5.33 -7.13 13.65
C SER A 245 5.77 -8.37 12.93
N GLY A 246 4.83 -9.05 12.26
CA GLY A 246 5.10 -10.28 11.52
C GLY A 246 3.97 -10.67 10.58
N PHE A 247 4.25 -11.62 9.67
CA PHE A 247 3.24 -12.08 8.72
C PHE A 247 2.25 -13.03 9.40
N VAL A 248 0.99 -12.96 9.00
CA VAL A 248 0.00 -14.00 9.36
C VAL A 248 0.23 -15.23 8.48
N ASP A 249 0.31 -16.40 9.09
CA ASP A 249 0.53 -17.67 8.39
C ASP A 249 -0.76 -18.27 7.83
N GLN A 250 -0.62 -19.28 6.96
CA GLN A 250 -1.77 -19.93 6.33
C GLN A 250 -2.62 -20.69 7.35
N GLY A 251 -3.91 -20.36 7.42
CA GLY A 251 -4.85 -20.97 8.37
C GLY A 251 -4.77 -20.40 9.78
N GLU A 252 -4.01 -19.32 9.97
CA GLU A 252 -3.86 -18.61 11.24
C GLU A 252 -4.83 -17.43 11.33
N SER A 253 -5.48 -17.24 12.47
CA SER A 253 -6.19 -16.00 12.78
C SER A 253 -5.22 -14.86 13.10
N ILE A 254 -5.72 -13.63 13.09
CA ILE A 254 -4.89 -12.45 13.36
C ILE A 254 -4.38 -12.49 14.81
N GLU A 255 -5.26 -12.88 15.74
CA GLU A 255 -4.95 -13.04 17.15
C GLU A 255 -3.90 -14.13 17.37
N GLU A 256 -4.02 -15.28 16.70
CA GLU A 256 -3.01 -16.35 16.77
C GLU A 256 -1.64 -15.88 16.25
N ALA A 257 -1.61 -15.12 15.16
CA ALA A 257 -0.37 -14.54 14.63
C ALA A 257 0.30 -13.61 15.65
N VAL A 258 -0.46 -12.77 16.36
CA VAL A 258 0.10 -11.96 17.45
C VAL A 258 0.69 -12.80 18.57
N LEU A 259 -0.04 -13.82 19.03
CA LEU A 259 0.43 -14.71 20.09
C LEU A 259 1.74 -15.40 19.68
N ARG A 260 1.82 -15.89 18.44
CA ARG A 260 3.02 -16.54 17.89
C ARG A 260 4.18 -15.56 17.78
N GLU A 261 4.00 -14.44 17.09
CA GLU A 261 5.08 -13.48 16.84
C GLU A 261 5.66 -12.89 18.13
N VAL A 262 4.83 -12.61 19.14
CA VAL A 262 5.30 -12.16 20.45
C VAL A 262 6.08 -13.26 21.19
N ALA A 263 5.61 -14.52 21.12
CA ALA A 263 6.32 -15.64 21.72
C ALA A 263 7.66 -15.90 21.02
N GLU A 264 7.74 -15.80 19.70
CA GLU A 264 8.95 -16.04 18.92
C GLU A 264 10.01 -14.95 19.13
N GLU A 265 9.62 -13.67 19.04
CA GLU A 265 10.57 -12.55 19.08
C GLU A 265 10.94 -12.11 20.51
N ALA A 266 10.02 -12.26 21.48
CA ALA A 266 10.22 -11.78 22.85
C ALA A 266 10.14 -12.87 23.93
N GLY A 267 9.68 -14.09 23.60
CA GLY A 267 9.53 -15.17 24.58
C GLY A 267 8.41 -14.94 25.60
N LEU A 268 7.48 -14.02 25.32
CA LEU A 268 6.40 -13.63 26.23
C LEU A 268 5.09 -14.35 25.89
N LYS A 269 4.23 -14.50 26.89
CA LYS A 269 2.85 -14.96 26.73
C LYS A 269 1.91 -13.79 26.98
N LEU A 270 0.96 -13.57 26.08
CA LEU A 270 -0.06 -12.54 26.24
C LEU A 270 -1.27 -13.08 26.99
N ALA A 271 -1.90 -12.23 27.80
CA ALA A 271 -3.15 -12.54 28.48
C ALA A 271 -4.39 -12.18 27.66
N ARG A 272 -4.29 -11.17 26.78
CA ARG A 272 -5.38 -10.63 25.97
C ARG A 272 -4.82 -10.01 24.68
N VAL A 273 -5.60 -10.09 23.61
CA VAL A 273 -5.37 -9.38 22.33
C VAL A 273 -6.62 -8.54 22.04
N GLU A 274 -6.42 -7.31 21.56
CA GLU A 274 -7.49 -6.41 21.12
C GLU A 274 -7.11 -5.85 19.74
N ILE A 275 -8.04 -5.83 18.79
CA ILE A 275 -7.81 -5.28 17.45
C ILE A 275 -8.24 -3.83 17.42
N LEU A 276 -7.31 -2.93 17.06
CA LEU A 276 -7.56 -1.49 17.00
C LEU A 276 -8.01 -1.04 15.60
N GLY A 277 -7.45 -1.65 14.55
CA GLY A 277 -7.82 -1.34 13.18
C GLY A 277 -6.86 -1.91 12.14
N SER A 278 -7.10 -1.59 10.87
CA SER A 278 -6.29 -2.06 9.74
C SER A 278 -5.84 -0.90 8.86
N GLN A 279 -4.57 -0.92 8.48
CA GLN A 279 -3.92 0.03 7.59
C GLN A 279 -3.39 -0.68 6.33
N PRO A 280 -3.74 -0.24 5.11
CA PRO A 280 -3.02 -0.69 3.92
C PRO A 280 -1.56 -0.21 3.96
N TRP A 281 -0.64 -1.08 3.57
CA TRP A 281 0.79 -0.77 3.49
C TRP A 281 1.36 -1.17 2.11
N PRO A 282 1.16 -0.30 1.09
CA PRO A 282 1.51 -0.59 -0.30
C PRO A 282 3.00 -0.44 -0.62
N ILE A 283 3.82 -0.08 0.37
CA ILE A 283 5.26 0.11 0.27
C ILE A 283 6.00 -1.02 1.03
N GLY A 284 5.95 -2.23 0.46
CA GLY A 284 6.61 -3.40 1.02
C GLY A 284 8.14 -3.31 0.93
N VAL A 285 8.84 -3.87 1.93
CA VAL A 285 10.30 -4.07 1.94
C VAL A 285 10.76 -5.25 1.06
N LEU A 286 9.83 -6.11 0.65
CA LEU A 286 10.11 -7.27 -0.18
C LEU A 286 9.68 -6.99 -1.62
N LEU A 287 10.65 -6.95 -2.52
CA LEU A 287 10.45 -6.79 -3.97
C LEU A 287 9.42 -7.82 -4.49
N GLY A 288 8.41 -7.34 -5.22
CA GLY A 288 7.50 -8.18 -6.01
C GLY A 288 6.26 -8.71 -5.30
N LYS A 289 6.04 -8.36 -4.03
CA LYS A 289 4.78 -8.64 -3.33
C LYS A 289 3.89 -7.40 -3.40
N GLY A 290 2.60 -7.58 -3.71
CA GLY A 290 1.61 -6.51 -3.75
C GLY A 290 1.39 -5.86 -2.37
N ALA A 291 0.33 -5.06 -2.23
CA ALA A 291 0.04 -4.35 -0.99
C ALA A 291 -0.04 -5.30 0.22
N ALA A 292 0.77 -5.03 1.25
CA ALA A 292 0.60 -5.66 2.55
C ALA A 292 -0.54 -4.95 3.29
N TYR A 293 -1.28 -5.66 4.14
CA TYR A 293 -2.24 -5.04 5.04
C TYR A 293 -1.70 -5.20 6.44
N LEU A 294 -1.51 -4.09 7.13
CA LEU A 294 -1.01 -4.00 8.48
C LEU A 294 -2.22 -3.93 9.42
N LEU A 295 -2.42 -4.92 10.29
CA LEU A 295 -3.39 -4.82 11.38
C LEU A 295 -2.69 -4.30 12.63
N VAL A 296 -3.20 -3.19 13.17
CA VAL A 296 -2.71 -2.61 14.42
C VAL A 296 -3.51 -3.19 15.57
N MET A 297 -2.80 -3.81 16.51
CA MET A 297 -3.33 -4.41 17.74
C MET A 297 -2.67 -3.80 18.97
#